data_AF-A0A930RAC5-F1
#
_entry.id   AF-A0A930RAC5-F1
#
_cell.length_a   1.000
_cell.length_b   1.000
_cell.length_c   1.000
_cell.angle_alpha   90.00
_cell.angle_beta   90.00
_cell.angle_gamma   90.00
#
_symmetry.space_group_name_H-M   'P 1'
#
loop_
_entity.id
_entity.type
_entity.pdbx_description
1 polymer ?
#
loop_
_entity_poly.entity_id
_entity_poly.type
_entity_poly.pdbx_seq_one_letter_code
_entity_poly.pdbx_strand_id
1 'polypeptide(L)'
;MEKKRQWLLTTTLFISLGLAACGSQSVLSQADANTQTTTKTSTTSTTQTASYFEASDLTATYDESKASKISLQGTTATVSGDGVTVSGSTVEITKAGTYIVEGTATSVQLKVAAGKEDEVQIVFKNATLKNTEAPLLVDTAKKVILTLADGTKNEVADESTSTVKGAIYSDSDLTINGKGSLTVTGAASNAIKSKDGIRIVDATVTTTAKKHGVAANDFVNVSGATLNLSADEDGIHSDNEDDVLLGNIYLTNTTITVNAGDDGINASNTMLIDEGATIDVQKSEEGLEARLIHQVGGTVTVKSSDDGLNAKDWTLESSEGQGPGQQTKTVKAEAANVKNLDQAGEVKIVIDGGTLTVDAEGDGLDANGSIEINGGTVVVNGPTSGANAALDYDDNGKLNGGTVLFVDNGEMTMGFGSDSSQAFLMASVQGTAGTTVEVVDSSGKTVASLKASKAFSTVLISSAEIKEGEKYTIKVGSNSTTATASKQAANTGG
;
A
#
# COMPACT_ATOMS: atom_id res chain seq x y z
N MET A 1 -37.88 9.68 -50.31
CA MET A 1 -37.39 8.61 -51.21
C MET A 1 -36.25 7.90 -50.49
N GLU A 2 -36.48 7.22 -49.37
CA GLU A 2 -36.92 5.82 -49.29
C GLU A 2 -36.20 4.87 -50.26
N LYS A 3 -35.35 3.99 -49.72
CA LYS A 3 -35.54 2.53 -49.82
C LYS A 3 -34.68 1.79 -48.79
N LYS A 4 -35.37 1.27 -47.77
CA LYS A 4 -34.93 0.17 -46.90
C LYS A 4 -34.85 -1.12 -47.73
N ARG A 5 -33.91 -2.01 -47.41
CA ARG A 5 -33.99 -3.44 -47.77
C ARG A 5 -33.75 -4.30 -46.54
N GLN A 6 -34.83 -4.95 -46.12
CA GLN A 6 -34.88 -6.10 -45.21
C GLN A 6 -34.46 -7.37 -45.97
N TRP A 7 -33.92 -8.37 -45.26
CA TRP A 7 -33.97 -9.81 -45.61
C TRP A 7 -33.96 -10.58 -44.28
N LEU A 8 -35.12 -11.02 -43.80
CA LEU A 8 -35.70 -12.37 -43.87
C LEU A 8 -34.88 -13.49 -43.18
N LEU A 9 -35.43 -13.94 -42.04
CA LEU A 9 -35.13 -15.20 -41.37
C LEU A 9 -35.53 -16.40 -42.23
N THR A 10 -34.74 -17.47 -42.16
CA THR A 10 -35.20 -18.84 -42.44
C THR A 10 -34.87 -19.75 -41.27
N THR A 11 -35.94 -20.23 -40.65
CA THR A 11 -36.01 -21.25 -39.61
C THR A 11 -35.70 -22.63 -40.21
N THR A 12 -34.90 -23.47 -39.54
CA THR A 12 -34.97 -24.93 -39.75
C THR A 12 -34.94 -25.63 -38.40
N LEU A 13 -36.00 -26.41 -38.22
CA LEU A 13 -36.46 -27.16 -37.07
C LEU A 13 -35.81 -28.56 -37.10
N PHE A 14 -35.19 -28.99 -36.00
CA PHE A 14 -35.01 -30.40 -35.69
C PHE A 14 -35.46 -30.67 -34.25
N ILE A 15 -36.61 -31.34 -34.17
CA ILE A 15 -37.15 -32.09 -33.02
C ILE A 15 -36.27 -33.37 -32.94
N SER A 16 -35.82 -33.86 -31.78
CA SER A 16 -36.64 -34.71 -30.91
C SER A 16 -35.88 -35.25 -29.69
N LEU A 17 -36.59 -35.32 -28.55
CA LEU A 17 -36.51 -36.25 -27.39
C LEU A 17 -35.23 -36.26 -26.53
N GLY A 18 -35.29 -36.25 -25.20
CA GLY A 18 -36.42 -36.30 -24.27
C GLY A 18 -35.96 -36.66 -22.84
N LEU A 19 -36.87 -36.43 -21.87
CA LEU A 19 -36.89 -36.91 -20.47
C LEU A 19 -35.83 -36.31 -19.51
N ALA A 20 -36.13 -35.92 -18.26
CA ALA A 20 -37.34 -36.03 -17.45
C ALA A 20 -37.42 -34.86 -16.46
N ALA A 21 -38.66 -34.48 -16.15
CA ALA A 21 -39.06 -33.51 -15.15
C ALA A 21 -39.36 -34.17 -13.80
N CYS A 22 -39.21 -33.39 -12.73
CA CYS A 22 -40.08 -33.29 -11.54
C CYS A 22 -39.62 -31.99 -10.84
N GLY A 23 -40.39 -30.90 -10.75
CA GLY A 23 -41.71 -30.78 -10.11
C GLY A 23 -41.48 -30.61 -8.60
N SER A 24 -41.89 -29.56 -7.88
CA SER A 24 -43.15 -28.81 -7.99
C SER A 24 -43.09 -27.48 -7.21
N GLN A 25 -44.06 -26.60 -7.50
CA GLN A 25 -44.31 -25.29 -6.92
C GLN A 25 -45.32 -25.36 -5.75
N SER A 26 -45.14 -24.45 -4.77
CA SER A 26 -46.11 -23.74 -3.91
C SER A 26 -47.22 -24.47 -3.14
N VAL A 27 -47.30 -24.21 -1.82
CA VAL A 27 -48.57 -24.05 -1.07
C VAL A 27 -48.38 -23.00 0.05
N LEU A 28 -49.35 -22.09 0.18
CA LEU A 28 -49.52 -21.13 1.29
C LEU A 28 -50.14 -21.81 2.52
N SER A 29 -49.66 -21.49 3.72
CA SER A 29 -50.44 -21.58 4.96
C SER A 29 -49.93 -20.55 5.98
N GLN A 30 -50.84 -19.72 6.48
CA GLN A 30 -50.62 -18.74 7.55
C GLN A 30 -51.10 -19.32 8.87
N ALA A 31 -50.26 -19.27 9.92
CA ALA A 31 -50.66 -19.24 11.32
C ALA A 31 -49.48 -18.72 12.16
N ASP A 32 -49.75 -17.66 12.93
CA ASP A 32 -48.82 -16.95 13.82
C ASP A 32 -48.34 -17.80 15.01
N ALA A 33 -47.06 -17.63 15.40
CA ALA A 33 -46.61 -17.40 16.78
C ALA A 33 -45.06 -17.33 16.87
N ASN A 34 -44.56 -16.10 16.96
CA ASN A 34 -43.43 -15.63 17.78
C ASN A 34 -42.31 -16.64 18.17
N THR A 35 -41.21 -16.66 17.41
CA THR A 35 -39.85 -16.80 17.97
C THR A 35 -38.86 -16.20 16.98
N GLN A 36 -38.35 -15.01 17.29
CA GLN A 36 -37.40 -14.27 16.47
C GLN A 36 -36.01 -14.91 16.63
N THR A 37 -35.72 -15.91 15.81
CA THR A 37 -34.36 -16.41 15.60
C THR A 37 -33.80 -15.68 14.38
N THR A 38 -33.02 -14.63 14.61
CA THR A 38 -32.28 -13.92 13.58
C THR A 38 -31.22 -14.87 13.01
N THR A 39 -31.53 -15.44 11.86
CA THR A 39 -30.55 -16.11 11.01
C THR A 39 -29.53 -15.07 10.55
N LYS A 40 -28.30 -15.15 11.04
CA LYS A 40 -27.15 -14.40 10.51
C LYS A 40 -27.03 -14.75 9.02
N THR A 41 -27.52 -13.85 8.17
CA THR A 41 -27.14 -13.83 6.77
C THR A 41 -25.73 -13.25 6.77
N SER A 42 -24.73 -14.12 6.80
CA SER A 42 -23.36 -13.75 6.48
C SER A 42 -23.38 -13.42 4.99
N THR A 43 -23.60 -12.16 4.66
CA THR A 43 -23.18 -11.61 3.37
C THR A 43 -21.66 -11.59 3.42
N THR A 44 -21.04 -12.72 3.11
CA THR A 44 -19.68 -12.74 2.59
C THR A 44 -19.72 -11.80 1.38
N SER A 45 -19.14 -10.60 1.55
CA SER A 45 -18.83 -9.74 0.43
C SER A 45 -17.86 -10.54 -0.43
N THR A 46 -18.37 -11.21 -1.46
CA THR A 46 -17.57 -11.64 -2.59
C THR A 46 -17.19 -10.36 -3.33
N THR A 47 -16.29 -9.59 -2.74
CA THR A 47 -15.62 -8.49 -3.43
C THR A 47 -14.82 -9.15 -4.53
N GLN A 48 -15.32 -8.97 -5.74
CA GLN A 48 -14.68 -9.26 -7.00
C GLN A 48 -13.22 -8.78 -6.93
N THR A 49 -12.26 -9.70 -6.72
CA THR A 49 -10.83 -9.37 -6.79
C THR A 49 -10.53 -9.09 -8.25
N ALA A 50 -10.69 -7.84 -8.67
CA ALA A 50 -10.04 -7.36 -9.88
C ALA A 50 -8.54 -7.63 -9.70
N SER A 51 -7.92 -8.30 -10.67
CA SER A 51 -6.51 -8.63 -10.54
C SER A 51 -5.69 -7.34 -10.62
N TYR A 52 -4.90 -7.04 -9.58
CA TYR A 52 -3.96 -5.91 -9.56
C TYR A 52 -2.86 -6.01 -10.65
N PHE A 53 -2.75 -7.19 -11.29
CA PHE A 53 -1.76 -7.51 -12.32
C PHE A 53 -2.44 -8.08 -13.55
N GLU A 54 -1.95 -7.71 -14.72
CA GLU A 54 -2.30 -8.34 -15.99
C GLU A 54 -1.37 -9.53 -16.28
N ALA A 55 -1.79 -10.43 -17.17
CA ALA A 55 -0.96 -11.58 -17.54
C ALA A 55 0.42 -11.17 -18.13
N SER A 56 0.48 -10.04 -18.83
CA SER A 56 1.71 -9.49 -19.39
C SER A 56 2.69 -9.01 -18.30
N ASP A 57 2.19 -8.60 -17.13
CA ASP A 57 3.04 -8.17 -16.01
C ASP A 57 3.83 -9.32 -15.41
N LEU A 58 3.18 -10.47 -15.32
CA LEU A 58 3.73 -11.69 -14.73
C LEU A 58 4.62 -12.45 -15.73
N THR A 59 4.66 -12.02 -16.99
CA THR A 59 5.40 -12.71 -18.07
C THR A 59 6.76 -12.06 -18.29
N ALA A 60 7.80 -12.56 -17.62
CA ALA A 60 9.19 -12.11 -17.81
C ALA A 60 9.95 -12.86 -18.93
N THR A 61 9.33 -13.85 -19.59
CA THR A 61 9.98 -14.63 -20.64
C THR A 61 10.01 -13.87 -21.98
N TYR A 62 11.07 -14.07 -22.77
CA TYR A 62 11.22 -13.49 -24.09
C TYR A 62 12.01 -14.41 -25.04
N ASP A 63 11.82 -14.25 -26.35
CA ASP A 63 12.55 -14.99 -27.40
C ASP A 63 13.68 -14.14 -27.97
N GLU A 64 14.92 -14.41 -27.53
CA GLU A 64 16.11 -13.68 -27.97
C GLU A 64 16.33 -13.69 -29.48
N SER A 65 15.84 -14.73 -30.18
CA SER A 65 16.04 -14.86 -31.63
C SER A 65 15.13 -13.95 -32.45
N LYS A 66 14.04 -13.46 -31.84
CA LYS A 66 13.06 -12.57 -32.47
C LYS A 66 13.19 -11.11 -32.01
N ALA A 67 13.93 -10.86 -30.94
CA ALA A 67 14.08 -9.54 -30.38
C ALA A 67 14.99 -8.65 -31.23
N SER A 68 14.61 -7.37 -31.35
CA SER A 68 15.52 -6.33 -31.80
C SER A 68 16.58 -6.08 -30.73
N LYS A 69 17.79 -5.68 -31.12
CA LYS A 69 18.93 -5.52 -30.22
C LYS A 69 19.42 -4.08 -30.20
N ILE A 70 19.73 -3.60 -29.00
CA ILE A 70 20.29 -2.28 -28.71
C ILE A 70 21.59 -2.51 -27.93
N SER A 71 22.73 -2.17 -28.52
CA SER A 71 24.05 -2.28 -27.89
C SER A 71 24.57 -0.90 -27.51
N LEU A 72 24.67 -0.67 -26.20
CA LEU A 72 25.15 0.56 -25.58
C LEU A 72 26.69 0.59 -25.55
N GLN A 73 27.28 1.66 -26.09
CA GLN A 73 28.73 1.78 -26.31
C GLN A 73 29.22 3.20 -26.03
N GLY A 74 29.72 3.43 -24.80
CA GLY A 74 30.36 4.68 -24.40
C GLY A 74 29.36 5.85 -24.35
N THR A 75 29.31 6.66 -25.38
CA THR A 75 28.33 7.77 -25.48
C THR A 75 27.28 7.55 -26.57
N THR A 76 27.28 6.35 -27.19
CA THR A 76 26.47 6.02 -28.36
C THR A 76 25.77 4.67 -28.19
N ALA A 77 24.91 4.32 -29.16
CA ALA A 77 24.32 3.00 -29.26
C ALA A 77 24.28 2.53 -30.72
N THR A 78 24.23 1.21 -30.91
CA THR A 78 23.94 0.60 -32.22
C THR A 78 22.71 -0.28 -32.10
N VAL A 79 21.95 -0.39 -33.19
CA VAL A 79 20.68 -1.11 -33.20
C VAL A 79 20.61 -2.09 -34.36
N SER A 80 19.90 -3.20 -34.16
CA SER A 80 19.57 -4.17 -35.21
C SER A 80 18.18 -4.76 -34.98
N GLY A 81 17.48 -5.10 -36.05
CA GLY A 81 16.08 -5.54 -36.00
C GLY A 81 15.09 -4.41 -36.31
N ASP A 82 13.81 -4.74 -36.24
CA ASP A 82 12.72 -3.85 -36.62
C ASP A 82 12.22 -2.97 -35.46
N GLY A 83 11.61 -1.84 -35.79
CA GLY A 83 10.89 -0.98 -34.85
C GLY A 83 11.76 -0.12 -33.93
N VAL A 84 13.08 -0.17 -34.09
CA VAL A 84 14.04 0.67 -33.36
C VAL A 84 14.96 1.41 -34.33
N THR A 85 15.25 2.67 -34.02
CA THR A 85 16.22 3.47 -34.77
C THR A 85 17.17 4.20 -33.82
N VAL A 86 18.30 4.69 -34.35
CA VAL A 86 19.24 5.53 -33.59
C VAL A 86 19.49 6.83 -34.36
N SER A 87 19.35 7.95 -33.67
CA SER A 87 19.61 9.29 -34.19
C SER A 87 20.45 10.06 -33.16
N GLY A 88 21.74 10.27 -33.46
CA GLY A 88 22.68 10.83 -32.50
C GLY A 88 22.82 9.94 -31.26
N SER A 89 22.50 10.48 -30.08
CA SER A 89 22.49 9.73 -28.82
C SER A 89 21.10 9.26 -28.39
N THR A 90 20.08 9.40 -29.24
CA THR A 90 18.73 8.90 -28.96
C THR A 90 18.48 7.60 -29.70
N VAL A 91 18.08 6.56 -28.95
CA VAL A 91 17.53 5.31 -29.48
C VAL A 91 16.01 5.39 -29.36
N GLU A 92 15.29 5.31 -30.48
CA GLU A 92 13.84 5.46 -30.50
C GLU A 92 13.15 4.16 -30.92
N ILE A 93 12.32 3.62 -30.03
CA ILE A 93 11.43 2.47 -30.24
C ILE A 93 10.06 2.98 -30.65
N THR A 94 9.54 2.51 -31.79
CA THR A 94 8.33 3.05 -32.43
C THR A 94 7.23 2.02 -32.70
N LYS A 95 7.43 0.76 -32.29
CA LYS A 95 6.49 -0.34 -32.53
C LYS A 95 6.42 -1.26 -31.32
N ALA A 96 5.30 -1.97 -31.19
CA ALA A 96 5.21 -3.14 -30.32
C ALA A 96 6.32 -4.16 -30.63
N GLY A 97 6.81 -4.84 -29.60
CA GLY A 97 7.83 -5.88 -29.75
C GLY A 97 8.75 -6.00 -28.54
N THR A 98 9.74 -6.89 -28.66
CA THR A 98 10.78 -7.13 -27.66
C THR A 98 12.10 -6.51 -28.09
N TYR A 99 12.73 -5.75 -27.20
CA TYR A 99 13.98 -5.03 -27.43
C TYR A 99 14.99 -5.39 -26.34
N ILE A 100 16.09 -6.05 -26.70
CA ILE A 100 17.16 -6.40 -25.76
C ILE A 100 18.19 -5.29 -25.72
N VAL A 101 18.46 -4.78 -24.52
CA VAL A 101 19.44 -3.71 -24.25
C VAL A 101 20.60 -4.29 -23.45
N GLU A 102 21.81 -4.14 -23.99
CA GLU A 102 23.05 -4.65 -23.38
C GLU A 102 24.16 -3.58 -23.45
N GLY A 103 25.09 -3.61 -22.49
CA GLY A 103 26.29 -2.77 -22.48
C GLY A 103 26.16 -1.50 -21.67
N THR A 104 27.03 -0.52 -21.91
CA THR A 104 27.12 0.70 -21.11
C THR A 104 27.15 1.95 -21.99
N ALA A 105 26.27 2.92 -21.69
CA ALA A 105 26.31 4.24 -22.28
C ALA A 105 26.04 5.35 -21.25
N THR A 106 26.70 6.50 -21.40
CA THR A 106 26.64 7.63 -20.45
C THR A 106 25.92 8.87 -20.98
N SER A 107 25.47 8.85 -22.23
CA SER A 107 24.79 10.00 -22.85
C SER A 107 23.64 9.58 -23.75
N VAL A 108 23.20 8.32 -23.65
CA VAL A 108 22.16 7.76 -24.52
C VAL A 108 20.82 7.87 -23.84
N GLN A 109 19.81 8.28 -24.61
CA GLN A 109 18.40 8.20 -24.19
C GLN A 109 17.74 7.05 -24.95
N LEU A 110 17.07 6.17 -24.23
CA LEU A 110 16.14 5.20 -24.79
C LEU A 110 14.73 5.79 -24.73
N LYS A 111 14.20 6.17 -25.89
CA LYS A 111 12.87 6.74 -26.04
C LYS A 111 11.89 5.70 -26.59
N VAL A 112 10.72 5.56 -25.97
CA VAL A 112 9.59 4.77 -26.50
C VAL A 112 8.50 5.71 -26.98
N ALA A 113 8.22 5.69 -28.28
CA ALA A 113 7.16 6.43 -28.96
C ALA A 113 6.39 5.48 -29.90
N ALA A 114 5.85 4.41 -29.32
CA ALA A 114 5.06 3.39 -30.01
C ALA A 114 3.57 3.80 -30.13
N GLY A 115 2.76 2.97 -30.79
CA GLY A 115 1.32 3.20 -30.86
C GLY A 115 0.66 3.15 -29.47
N LYS A 116 -0.47 3.86 -29.29
CA LYS A 116 -1.22 3.85 -28.03
C LYS A 116 -1.81 2.49 -27.63
N GLU A 117 -1.89 1.56 -28.58
CA GLU A 117 -2.34 0.18 -28.35
C GLU A 117 -1.16 -0.81 -28.32
N ASP A 118 0.07 -0.33 -28.52
CA ASP A 118 1.27 -1.17 -28.59
C ASP A 118 1.81 -1.44 -27.18
N GLU A 119 2.03 -2.72 -26.87
CA GLU A 119 2.83 -3.14 -25.72
C GLU A 119 4.29 -3.34 -26.14
N VAL A 120 5.21 -2.73 -25.41
CA VAL A 120 6.65 -2.78 -25.69
C VAL A 120 7.37 -3.45 -24.53
N GLN A 121 8.08 -4.54 -24.80
CA GLN A 121 8.94 -5.19 -23.82
C GLN A 121 10.39 -4.78 -24.04
N ILE A 122 11.00 -4.18 -23.04
CA ILE A 122 12.42 -3.82 -23.02
C ILE A 122 13.11 -4.77 -22.05
N VAL A 123 14.06 -5.55 -22.55
CA VAL A 123 14.83 -6.48 -21.74
C VAL A 123 16.17 -5.85 -21.42
N PHE A 124 16.40 -5.51 -20.16
CA PHE A 124 17.71 -5.09 -19.68
C PHE A 124 18.54 -6.32 -19.30
N LYS A 125 19.70 -6.46 -19.94
CA LYS A 125 20.62 -7.60 -19.78
C LYS A 125 22.05 -7.08 -19.62
N ASN A 126 22.42 -6.74 -18.39
CA ASN A 126 23.66 -6.02 -18.05
C ASN A 126 23.74 -4.66 -18.76
N ALA A 127 22.66 -3.88 -18.68
CA ALA A 127 22.55 -2.55 -19.24
C ALA A 127 22.90 -1.48 -18.20
N THR A 128 23.80 -0.57 -18.54
CA THR A 128 24.04 0.69 -17.80
C THR A 128 23.72 1.85 -18.72
N LEU A 129 22.69 2.62 -18.40
CA LEU A 129 22.16 3.68 -19.24
C LEU A 129 22.10 5.00 -18.45
N LYS A 130 22.95 5.96 -18.83
CA LYS A 130 22.96 7.30 -18.23
C LYS A 130 22.71 8.38 -19.27
N ASN A 131 22.14 9.49 -18.82
CA ASN A 131 21.78 10.64 -19.65
C ASN A 131 21.72 11.90 -18.77
N THR A 132 21.87 13.08 -19.39
CA THR A 132 21.70 14.37 -18.71
C THR A 132 20.23 14.65 -18.37
N GLU A 133 19.31 14.15 -19.18
CA GLU A 133 17.86 14.11 -18.95
C GLU A 133 17.45 12.69 -18.48
N ALA A 134 16.21 12.25 -18.69
CA ALA A 134 15.79 10.86 -18.44
C ALA A 134 16.48 9.87 -19.40
N PRO A 135 17.24 8.88 -18.89
CA PRO A 135 17.83 7.86 -19.76
C PRO A 135 16.79 6.90 -20.35
N LEU A 136 15.68 6.60 -19.65
CA LEU A 136 14.54 5.88 -20.21
C LEU A 136 13.30 6.77 -20.18
N LEU A 137 12.82 7.15 -21.37
CA LEU A 137 11.67 8.02 -21.56
C LEU A 137 10.59 7.31 -22.38
N VAL A 138 9.43 7.03 -21.77
CA VAL A 138 8.25 6.54 -22.48
C VAL A 138 7.32 7.72 -22.74
N ASP A 139 7.26 8.13 -23.99
CA ASP A 139 6.40 9.21 -24.51
C ASP A 139 5.02 8.66 -24.89
N THR A 140 4.98 7.50 -25.56
CA THR A 140 3.71 6.87 -25.91
C THR A 140 3.86 5.36 -26.07
N ALA A 141 2.97 4.62 -25.42
CA ALA A 141 2.70 3.21 -25.63
C ALA A 141 1.31 2.92 -25.02
N LYS A 142 0.79 1.71 -25.19
CA LYS A 142 -0.23 1.22 -24.27
C LYS A 142 0.38 0.98 -22.89
N LYS A 143 1.54 0.32 -22.90
CA LYS A 143 2.27 -0.13 -21.72
C LYS A 143 3.71 -0.46 -22.09
N VAL A 144 4.63 -0.20 -21.19
CA VAL A 144 6.02 -0.65 -21.31
C VAL A 144 6.35 -1.65 -20.22
N ILE A 145 6.96 -2.77 -20.59
CA ILE A 145 7.40 -3.82 -19.67
C ILE A 145 8.93 -3.85 -19.71
N LEU A 146 9.56 -3.32 -18.66
CA LEU A 146 10.98 -3.40 -18.40
C LEU A 146 11.31 -4.74 -17.73
N THR A 147 11.71 -5.72 -18.51
CA THR A 147 12.14 -7.03 -18.02
C THR A 147 13.63 -7.02 -17.66
N LEU A 148 13.95 -7.32 -16.41
CA LEU A 148 15.30 -7.51 -15.89
C LEU A 148 15.71 -8.96 -16.08
N ALA A 149 16.61 -9.22 -17.02
CA ALA A 149 17.07 -10.57 -17.33
C ALA A 149 17.70 -11.24 -16.09
N ASP A 150 17.42 -12.53 -15.90
CA ASP A 150 17.85 -13.29 -14.73
C ASP A 150 19.37 -13.23 -14.52
N GLY A 151 19.78 -13.04 -13.27
CA GLY A 151 21.19 -12.92 -12.87
C GLY A 151 21.93 -11.69 -13.38
N THR A 152 21.27 -10.76 -14.07
CA THR A 152 21.90 -9.53 -14.58
C THR A 152 21.76 -8.35 -13.63
N LYS A 153 22.69 -7.41 -13.74
CA LYS A 153 22.68 -6.15 -12.99
C LYS A 153 22.56 -4.99 -13.94
N ASN A 154 21.56 -4.15 -13.73
CA ASN A 154 21.24 -3.05 -14.61
C ASN A 154 21.24 -1.74 -13.84
N GLU A 155 21.62 -0.65 -14.49
CA GLU A 155 21.74 0.68 -13.88
C GLU A 155 21.15 1.74 -14.80
N VAL A 156 20.32 2.63 -14.23
CA VAL A 156 19.80 3.82 -14.90
C VAL A 156 20.10 5.03 -14.03
N ALA A 157 20.66 6.09 -14.61
CA ALA A 157 20.94 7.31 -13.86
C ALA A 157 20.77 8.56 -14.72
N ASP A 158 19.95 9.50 -14.27
CA ASP A 158 19.93 10.87 -14.82
C ASP A 158 21.00 11.75 -14.12
N GLU A 159 21.05 13.02 -14.49
CA GLU A 159 21.88 14.04 -13.83
C GLU A 159 21.00 15.07 -13.11
N SER A 160 21.57 15.81 -12.15
CA SER A 160 20.85 16.79 -11.34
C SER A 160 20.29 17.98 -12.11
N THR A 161 20.65 18.14 -13.38
CA THR A 161 20.13 19.16 -14.29
C THR A 161 18.96 18.68 -15.14
N SER A 162 18.56 17.40 -15.05
CA SER A 162 17.43 16.84 -15.79
C SER A 162 16.16 17.63 -15.54
N THR A 163 15.40 17.87 -16.61
CA THR A 163 14.09 18.53 -16.58
C THR A 163 12.93 17.54 -16.55
N VAL A 164 13.21 16.26 -16.76
CA VAL A 164 12.23 15.18 -16.70
C VAL A 164 12.07 14.71 -15.26
N LYS A 165 10.83 14.48 -14.83
CA LYS A 165 10.48 14.12 -13.44
C LYS A 165 10.78 12.65 -13.10
N GLY A 166 11.83 12.05 -13.66
CA GLY A 166 12.17 10.65 -13.48
C GLY A 166 13.38 10.22 -14.32
N ALA A 167 14.34 9.49 -13.73
CA ALA A 167 15.38 8.83 -14.52
C ALA A 167 14.79 7.72 -15.41
N ILE A 168 13.83 6.98 -14.86
CA ILE A 168 12.86 6.22 -15.67
C ILE A 168 11.55 6.99 -15.60
N TYR A 169 11.10 7.49 -16.75
CA TYR A 169 9.88 8.28 -16.84
C TYR A 169 8.92 7.67 -17.87
N SER A 170 7.64 7.59 -17.52
CA SER A 170 6.59 7.09 -18.41
C SER A 170 5.33 7.94 -18.41
N ASP A 171 4.83 8.26 -19.61
CA ASP A 171 3.48 8.80 -19.83
C ASP A 171 2.42 7.69 -19.97
N SER A 172 2.77 6.44 -19.70
CA SER A 172 1.88 5.26 -19.79
C SER A 172 2.15 4.28 -18.66
N ASP A 173 1.31 3.25 -18.49
CA ASP A 173 1.58 2.14 -17.56
C ASP A 173 2.99 1.56 -17.75
N LEU A 174 3.71 1.41 -16.64
CA LEU A 174 5.05 0.85 -16.59
C LEU A 174 5.08 -0.41 -15.71
N THR A 175 5.65 -1.48 -16.24
CA THR A 175 5.92 -2.69 -15.46
C THR A 175 7.42 -2.95 -15.40
N ILE A 176 7.92 -3.30 -14.23
CA ILE A 176 9.28 -3.80 -14.02
C ILE A 176 9.16 -5.25 -13.56
N ASN A 177 9.66 -6.20 -14.34
CA ASN A 177 9.55 -7.61 -13.99
C ASN A 177 10.85 -8.40 -14.22
N GLY A 178 10.85 -9.67 -13.82
CA GLY A 178 11.99 -10.57 -14.00
C GLY A 178 12.94 -10.57 -12.80
N LYS A 179 13.92 -11.47 -12.82
CA LYS A 179 14.73 -11.82 -11.64
C LYS A 179 16.09 -11.12 -11.57
N GLY A 180 16.38 -10.23 -12.52
CA GLY A 180 17.57 -9.37 -12.46
C GLY A 180 17.44 -8.26 -11.43
N SER A 181 18.53 -7.50 -11.24
CA SER A 181 18.53 -6.31 -10.40
C SER A 181 18.57 -5.02 -11.23
N LEU A 182 17.93 -3.97 -10.72
CA LEU A 182 17.93 -2.64 -11.29
C LEU A 182 18.28 -1.61 -10.22
N THR A 183 19.35 -0.85 -10.44
CA THR A 183 19.69 0.34 -9.65
C THR A 183 19.27 1.60 -10.42
N VAL A 184 18.51 2.49 -9.79
CA VAL A 184 18.04 3.73 -10.41
C VAL A 184 18.42 4.94 -9.57
N THR A 185 19.15 5.88 -10.18
CA THR A 185 19.48 7.17 -9.55
C THR A 185 18.69 8.29 -10.24
N GLY A 186 17.75 8.88 -9.50
CA GLY A 186 17.05 10.12 -9.86
C GLY A 186 17.70 11.31 -9.20
N ALA A 187 18.76 11.86 -9.79
CA ALA A 187 19.55 12.96 -9.26
C ALA A 187 18.82 14.32 -9.32
N ALA A 188 17.86 14.50 -10.24
CA ALA A 188 17.07 15.74 -10.34
C ALA A 188 15.70 15.67 -9.66
N SER A 189 15.05 14.50 -9.70
CA SER A 189 13.66 14.33 -9.26
C SER A 189 13.43 12.88 -8.77
N ASN A 190 12.38 12.22 -9.25
CA ASN A 190 12.08 10.83 -8.91
C ASN A 190 13.10 9.87 -9.53
N ALA A 191 13.30 8.70 -8.93
CA ALA A 191 14.05 7.65 -9.62
C ALA A 191 13.18 7.00 -10.71
N ILE A 192 11.96 6.58 -10.38
CA ILE A 192 11.01 5.97 -11.30
C ILE A 192 9.67 6.71 -11.22
N LYS A 193 9.18 7.25 -12.34
CA LYS A 193 7.87 7.95 -12.41
C LYS A 193 7.02 7.41 -13.56
N SER A 194 5.75 7.14 -13.28
CA SER A 194 4.69 6.98 -14.29
C SER A 194 3.63 8.06 -14.08
N LYS A 195 3.02 8.54 -15.18
CA LYS A 195 1.79 9.33 -15.12
C LYS A 195 0.53 8.48 -14.94
N ASP A 196 0.62 7.19 -15.23
CA ASP A 196 -0.46 6.22 -15.00
C ASP A 196 -0.03 5.33 -13.83
N GLY A 197 -0.07 4.00 -13.98
CA GLY A 197 0.34 3.05 -12.96
C GLY A 197 1.77 2.51 -13.10
N ILE A 198 2.27 1.96 -11.98
CA ILE A 198 3.50 1.16 -11.92
C ILE A 198 3.20 -0.23 -11.35
N ARG A 199 3.78 -1.25 -11.96
CA ARG A 199 3.81 -2.61 -11.40
C ARG A 199 5.24 -3.11 -11.25
N ILE A 200 5.57 -3.76 -10.13
CA ILE A 200 6.88 -4.38 -9.92
C ILE A 200 6.70 -5.84 -9.52
N VAL A 201 7.25 -6.76 -10.31
CA VAL A 201 7.02 -8.21 -10.17
C VAL A 201 8.33 -9.00 -10.16
N ASP A 202 8.60 -9.75 -9.09
CA ASP A 202 9.77 -10.65 -8.92
C ASP A 202 11.17 -9.98 -9.01
N ALA A 203 11.22 -8.66 -9.20
CA ALA A 203 12.45 -7.90 -9.44
C ALA A 203 13.14 -7.43 -8.14
N THR A 204 14.46 -7.25 -8.21
CA THR A 204 15.20 -6.50 -7.19
C THR A 204 15.46 -5.08 -7.67
N VAL A 205 14.87 -4.08 -7.02
CA VAL A 205 15.03 -2.66 -7.39
C VAL A 205 15.67 -1.90 -6.23
N THR A 206 16.67 -1.08 -6.54
CA THR A 206 17.31 -0.16 -5.60
C THR A 206 17.23 1.25 -6.16
N THR A 207 16.76 2.21 -5.37
CA THR A 207 16.63 3.60 -5.81
C THR A 207 17.38 4.56 -4.89
N THR A 208 17.87 5.65 -5.49
CA THR A 208 18.27 6.88 -4.79
C THR A 208 17.66 8.04 -5.55
N ALA A 209 16.81 8.83 -4.90
CA ALA A 209 16.03 9.87 -5.54
C ALA A 209 16.10 11.21 -4.79
N LYS A 210 16.12 12.31 -5.56
CA LYS A 210 16.01 13.67 -5.03
C LYS A 210 14.56 14.06 -4.68
N LYS A 211 13.59 13.34 -5.25
CA LYS A 211 12.17 13.38 -4.89
C LYS A 211 11.77 12.00 -4.38
N HIS A 212 10.80 11.33 -5.00
CA HIS A 212 10.34 10.01 -4.58
C HIS A 212 11.16 8.87 -5.20
N GLY A 213 11.27 7.75 -4.48
CA GLY A 213 11.87 6.53 -5.00
C GLY A 213 11.08 5.95 -6.17
N VAL A 214 9.80 5.64 -5.95
CA VAL A 214 8.86 5.17 -6.97
C VAL A 214 7.59 6.01 -6.91
N ALA A 215 7.20 6.63 -8.01
CA ALA A 215 6.02 7.48 -8.07
C ALA A 215 5.09 7.12 -9.23
N ALA A 216 3.77 7.08 -8.99
CA ALA A 216 2.77 6.80 -10.03
C ALA A 216 1.46 7.53 -9.71
N ASN A 217 0.73 8.03 -10.71
CA ASN A 217 -0.50 8.76 -10.36
C ASN A 217 -1.68 7.82 -10.10
N ASP A 218 -1.74 6.66 -10.75
CA ASP A 218 -2.94 5.80 -10.66
C ASP A 218 -2.80 4.69 -9.63
N PHE A 219 -1.66 3.99 -9.65
CA PHE A 219 -1.35 2.97 -8.66
C PHE A 219 0.12 2.55 -8.65
N VAL A 220 0.57 1.97 -7.54
CA VAL A 220 1.79 1.16 -7.44
C VAL A 220 1.46 -0.22 -6.89
N ASN A 221 1.59 -1.26 -7.72
CA ASN A 221 1.33 -2.65 -7.31
C ASN A 221 2.62 -3.48 -7.32
N VAL A 222 2.91 -4.14 -6.21
CA VAL A 222 4.18 -4.86 -6.00
C VAL A 222 3.92 -6.30 -5.57
N SER A 223 4.50 -7.25 -6.29
CA SER A 223 4.40 -8.69 -5.99
C SER A 223 5.73 -9.41 -6.17
N GLY A 224 6.15 -10.22 -5.20
CA GLY A 224 7.36 -11.06 -5.34
C GLY A 224 8.68 -10.28 -5.37
N ALA A 225 8.64 -8.95 -5.27
CA ALA A 225 9.79 -8.08 -5.49
C ALA A 225 10.58 -7.81 -4.20
N THR A 226 11.80 -7.29 -4.37
CA THR A 226 12.61 -6.71 -3.29
C THR A 226 12.95 -5.26 -3.64
N LEU A 227 12.51 -4.31 -2.82
CA LEU A 227 12.72 -2.88 -3.01
C LEU A 227 13.59 -2.31 -1.90
N ASN A 228 14.66 -1.58 -2.27
CA ASN A 228 15.51 -0.83 -1.34
C ASN A 228 15.52 0.64 -1.77
N LEU A 229 14.78 1.47 -1.05
CA LEU A 229 14.42 2.82 -1.50
C LEU A 229 15.06 3.86 -0.58
N SER A 230 15.77 4.81 -1.19
CA SER A 230 16.24 6.02 -0.53
C SER A 230 15.76 7.23 -1.29
N ALA A 231 15.09 8.14 -0.59
CA ALA A 231 14.43 9.30 -1.18
C ALA A 231 14.55 10.51 -0.24
N ASP A 232 14.64 11.71 -0.82
CA ASP A 232 14.56 12.96 -0.06
C ASP A 232 13.10 13.37 0.22
N GLU A 233 12.13 12.83 -0.53
CA GLU A 233 10.70 12.83 -0.20
C GLU A 233 10.31 11.37 0.09
N ASP A 234 9.26 10.84 -0.54
CA ASP A 234 8.71 9.52 -0.21
C ASP A 234 9.48 8.33 -0.79
N GLY A 235 9.46 7.21 -0.08
CA GLY A 235 9.92 5.93 -0.64
C GLY A 235 9.08 5.50 -1.84
N ILE A 236 7.79 5.33 -1.63
CA ILE A 236 6.78 5.01 -2.65
C ILE A 236 5.66 6.04 -2.54
N HIS A 237 5.31 6.67 -3.66
CA HIS A 237 4.28 7.70 -3.74
C HIS A 237 3.23 7.36 -4.80
N SER A 238 1.95 7.35 -4.43
CA SER A 238 0.87 7.23 -5.40
C SER A 238 -0.25 8.23 -5.19
N ASP A 239 -0.37 9.20 -6.09
CA ASP A 239 -1.28 10.33 -5.96
C ASP A 239 -2.12 10.61 -7.21
N ASN A 240 -3.43 10.77 -7.03
CA ASN A 240 -4.30 11.25 -8.09
C ASN A 240 -5.14 12.44 -7.63
N GLU A 241 -4.78 13.62 -8.11
CA GLU A 241 -5.51 14.86 -7.79
C GLU A 241 -6.81 15.03 -8.61
N ASP A 242 -7.07 14.16 -9.60
CA ASP A 242 -8.22 14.27 -10.51
C ASP A 242 -9.36 13.29 -10.20
N ASP A 243 -9.08 12.16 -9.55
CA ASP A 243 -10.03 11.08 -9.30
C ASP A 243 -9.77 10.38 -7.96
N VAL A 244 -10.74 10.45 -7.05
CA VAL A 244 -10.59 9.91 -5.69
C VAL A 244 -10.48 8.38 -5.63
N LEU A 245 -10.74 7.67 -6.73
CA LEU A 245 -10.63 6.21 -6.79
C LEU A 245 -9.23 5.72 -7.21
N LEU A 246 -8.33 6.63 -7.57
CA LEU A 246 -6.96 6.36 -8.02
C LEU A 246 -5.94 6.73 -6.93
N GLY A 247 -4.65 6.58 -7.22
CA GLY A 247 -3.57 6.78 -6.24
C GLY A 247 -3.53 5.67 -5.19
N ASN A 248 -3.57 4.42 -5.65
CA ASN A 248 -3.63 3.23 -4.79
C ASN A 248 -2.28 2.51 -4.72
N ILE A 249 -2.01 1.84 -3.60
CA ILE A 249 -0.84 0.99 -3.43
C ILE A 249 -1.29 -0.41 -3.01
N TYR A 250 -0.77 -1.44 -3.69
CA TYR A 250 -1.01 -2.85 -3.34
C TYR A 250 0.31 -3.61 -3.18
N LEU A 251 0.52 -4.21 -2.00
CA LEU A 251 1.77 -4.86 -1.64
C LEU A 251 1.50 -6.30 -1.19
N THR A 252 2.03 -7.27 -1.91
CA THR A 252 1.89 -8.70 -1.58
C THR A 252 3.21 -9.44 -1.83
N ASN A 253 3.54 -10.44 -1.01
CA ASN A 253 4.72 -11.30 -1.21
C ASN A 253 6.03 -10.54 -1.53
N THR A 254 6.22 -9.35 -0.95
CA THR A 254 7.30 -8.42 -1.30
C THR A 254 8.15 -8.09 -0.08
N THR A 255 9.41 -7.71 -0.28
CA THR A 255 10.27 -7.14 0.77
C THR A 255 10.62 -5.70 0.42
N ILE A 256 10.31 -4.75 1.29
CA ILE A 256 10.51 -3.32 1.07
C ILE A 256 11.27 -2.73 2.24
N THR A 257 12.38 -2.06 1.96
CA THR A 257 13.12 -1.25 2.93
C THR A 257 13.17 0.19 2.45
N VAL A 258 12.78 1.13 3.31
CA VAL A 258 12.67 2.56 2.97
C VAL A 258 13.47 3.43 3.93
N ASN A 259 14.21 4.38 3.36
CA ASN A 259 14.76 5.55 4.04
C ASN A 259 14.27 6.81 3.30
N ALA A 260 13.23 7.44 3.83
CA ALA A 260 12.58 8.60 3.25
C ALA A 260 12.93 9.90 3.99
N GLY A 261 12.78 11.01 3.27
CA GLY A 261 12.86 12.36 3.85
C GLY A 261 11.50 12.91 4.23
N ASP A 262 10.44 12.45 3.56
CA ASP A 262 9.03 12.70 3.87
C ASP A 262 8.40 11.34 4.25
N ASP A 263 7.45 10.77 3.52
CA ASP A 263 6.77 9.55 3.94
C ASP A 263 7.51 8.25 3.58
N GLY A 264 7.37 7.22 4.41
CA GLY A 264 7.82 5.89 4.03
C GLY A 264 7.10 5.40 2.77
N ILE A 265 5.76 5.36 2.84
CA ILE A 265 4.87 4.99 1.74
C ILE A 265 3.64 5.90 1.81
N ASN A 266 3.33 6.62 0.73
CA ASN A 266 2.19 7.52 0.61
C ASN A 266 1.23 7.05 -0.52
N ALA A 267 -0.05 6.92 -0.21
CA ALA A 267 -1.11 6.67 -1.18
C ALA A 267 -2.30 7.63 -0.98
N SER A 268 -2.67 8.43 -1.96
CA SER A 268 -3.80 9.36 -1.82
C SER A 268 -5.16 8.67 -1.57
N ASN A 269 -5.33 7.39 -1.92
CA ASN A 269 -6.56 6.64 -1.66
C ASN A 269 -6.36 5.39 -0.79
N THR A 270 -6.05 4.23 -1.38
CA THR A 270 -5.95 2.97 -0.63
C THR A 270 -4.53 2.43 -0.62
N MET A 271 -4.02 2.10 0.56
CA MET A 271 -2.85 1.26 0.74
C MET A 271 -3.28 -0.10 1.29
N LEU A 272 -3.15 -1.15 0.47
CA LEU A 272 -3.47 -2.52 0.84
C LEU A 272 -2.19 -3.35 1.00
N ILE A 273 -1.94 -3.78 2.24
CA ILE A 273 -0.81 -4.63 2.63
C ILE A 273 -1.34 -6.05 2.84
N ASP A 274 -1.08 -6.92 1.87
CA ASP A 274 -1.56 -8.29 1.86
C ASP A 274 -0.49 -9.28 2.33
N GLU A 275 -0.87 -10.55 2.42
CA GLU A 275 -0.04 -11.63 2.94
C GLU A 275 1.32 -11.73 2.21
N GLY A 276 2.34 -12.12 2.99
CA GLY A 276 3.71 -12.26 2.51
C GLY A 276 4.48 -10.96 2.29
N ALA A 277 3.87 -9.78 2.49
CA ALA A 277 4.60 -8.51 2.48
C ALA A 277 5.46 -8.36 3.76
N THR A 278 6.69 -7.87 3.60
CA THR A 278 7.60 -7.44 4.67
C THR A 278 8.05 -6.02 4.38
N ILE A 279 7.67 -5.06 5.23
CA ILE A 279 7.94 -3.63 5.05
C ILE A 279 8.74 -3.12 6.26
N ASP A 280 9.86 -2.49 6.00
CA ASP A 280 10.76 -1.89 7.00
C ASP A 280 11.01 -0.42 6.64
N VAL A 281 10.24 0.49 7.24
CA VAL A 281 10.44 1.94 7.14
C VAL A 281 11.42 2.33 8.24
N GLN A 282 12.67 2.62 7.85
CA GLN A 282 13.77 2.86 8.78
C GLN A 282 13.89 4.33 9.21
N LYS A 283 13.34 5.23 8.38
CA LYS A 283 13.30 6.68 8.57
C LYS A 283 12.23 7.26 7.65
N SER A 284 11.42 8.17 8.18
CA SER A 284 10.47 9.02 7.47
C SER A 284 9.96 10.14 8.39
N GLU A 285 9.25 11.14 7.86
CA GLU A 285 8.37 12.03 8.62
C GLU A 285 7.17 11.23 9.11
N GLU A 286 6.25 10.81 8.24
CA GLU A 286 5.23 9.81 8.58
C GLU A 286 5.61 8.43 8.03
N GLY A 287 5.22 7.35 8.71
CA GLY A 287 5.58 5.99 8.27
C GLY A 287 4.81 5.54 7.04
N LEU A 288 3.50 5.40 7.19
CA LEU A 288 2.57 5.03 6.14
C LEU A 288 1.41 6.04 6.13
N GLU A 289 1.15 6.67 5.00
CA GLU A 289 0.05 7.62 4.82
C GLU A 289 -0.93 7.13 3.75
N ALA A 290 -2.22 7.11 4.06
CA ALA A 290 -3.27 7.00 3.04
C ALA A 290 -4.64 7.48 3.51
N ARG A 291 -5.65 7.55 2.64
CA ARG A 291 -7.06 7.62 3.11
C ARG A 291 -7.44 6.33 3.83
N LEU A 292 -7.17 5.17 3.22
CA LEU A 292 -7.39 3.85 3.80
C LEU A 292 -6.06 3.10 3.87
N ILE A 293 -5.59 2.82 5.08
CA ILE A 293 -4.50 1.88 5.33
C ILE A 293 -5.12 0.56 5.77
N HIS A 294 -5.00 -0.49 4.95
CA HIS A 294 -5.55 -1.81 5.24
C HIS A 294 -4.45 -2.86 5.26
N GLN A 295 -4.12 -3.34 6.45
CA GLN A 295 -3.22 -4.46 6.66
C GLN A 295 -4.04 -5.76 6.83
N VAL A 296 -4.03 -6.59 5.80
CA VAL A 296 -4.60 -7.95 5.85
C VAL A 296 -3.65 -8.90 6.55
N GLY A 297 -2.35 -8.77 6.28
CA GLY A 297 -1.33 -9.69 6.77
C GLY A 297 0.08 -9.10 6.74
N GLY A 298 1.09 -9.96 6.55
CA GLY A 298 2.48 -9.52 6.41
C GLY A 298 3.12 -9.00 7.71
N THR A 299 4.30 -8.39 7.58
CA THR A 299 5.08 -7.80 8.68
C THR A 299 5.47 -6.37 8.32
N VAL A 300 5.14 -5.42 9.19
CA VAL A 300 5.41 -3.99 9.00
C VAL A 300 6.15 -3.48 10.23
N THR A 301 7.30 -2.85 10.01
CA THR A 301 8.07 -2.12 11.03
C THR A 301 8.24 -0.68 10.58
N VAL A 302 7.92 0.26 11.45
CA VAL A 302 7.95 1.70 11.16
C VAL A 302 8.78 2.43 12.20
N LYS A 303 9.68 3.28 11.71
CA LYS A 303 10.33 4.32 12.48
C LYS A 303 10.18 5.67 11.77
N SER A 304 9.47 6.57 12.41
CA SER A 304 9.06 7.88 11.88
C SER A 304 9.34 9.01 12.88
N SER A 305 9.54 10.22 12.37
CA SER A 305 9.73 11.43 13.22
C SER A 305 8.45 12.18 13.53
N ASP A 306 7.37 11.84 12.85
CA ASP A 306 6.00 12.18 13.19
C ASP A 306 5.21 10.88 13.32
N ASP A 307 4.07 10.73 12.66
CA ASP A 307 3.16 9.60 12.87
C ASP A 307 3.69 8.27 12.33
N GLY A 308 3.31 7.17 12.98
CA GLY A 308 3.60 5.83 12.49
C GLY A 308 2.76 5.48 11.27
N LEU A 309 1.44 5.46 11.47
CA LEU A 309 0.44 5.37 10.40
C LEU A 309 -0.45 6.60 10.48
N ASN A 310 -0.71 7.26 9.37
CA ASN A 310 -1.63 8.39 9.28
C ASN A 310 -2.72 8.10 8.25
N ALA A 311 -3.97 7.99 8.72
CA ALA A 311 -5.12 7.93 7.84
C ALA A 311 -5.78 9.31 7.68
N LYS A 312 -5.69 9.91 6.48
CA LYS A 312 -6.27 11.23 6.21
C LYS A 312 -6.91 11.35 4.83
N ASP A 313 -7.89 12.24 4.71
CA ASP A 313 -8.52 12.56 3.43
C ASP A 313 -7.87 13.79 2.80
N TRP A 314 -7.40 13.67 1.57
CA TRP A 314 -6.84 14.81 0.85
C TRP A 314 -7.92 15.79 0.34
N THR A 315 -9.19 15.34 0.24
CA THR A 315 -10.34 16.12 -0.26
C THR A 315 -11.18 16.77 0.83
N LEU A 316 -11.04 16.36 2.09
CA LEU A 316 -11.81 16.88 3.22
C LEU A 316 -10.94 17.66 4.20
N GLU A 317 -11.51 18.70 4.80
CA GLU A 317 -10.97 19.39 5.96
C GLU A 317 -11.86 19.13 7.18
N SER A 318 -11.22 18.86 8.32
CA SER A 318 -11.89 18.64 9.61
C SER A 318 -11.96 19.95 10.41
N SER A 319 -13.04 20.13 11.18
CA SER A 319 -13.17 21.26 12.10
C SER A 319 -12.20 21.15 13.29
N GLU A 320 -11.49 22.24 13.62
CA GLU A 320 -10.56 22.29 14.75
C GLU A 320 -11.28 22.31 16.13
N GLY A 321 -10.63 21.70 17.13
CA GLY A 321 -10.99 21.85 18.55
C GLY A 321 -12.21 21.04 19.04
N GLN A 322 -12.69 20.08 18.24
CA GLN A 322 -13.74 19.15 18.63
C GLN A 322 -13.13 17.81 19.05
N GLY A 323 -13.74 17.16 20.06
CA GLY A 323 -13.27 15.84 20.52
C GLY A 323 -13.76 14.69 19.64
N PRO A 324 -13.26 13.46 19.87
CA PRO A 324 -13.62 12.30 19.07
C PRO A 324 -15.13 12.07 18.94
N GLY A 325 -15.56 11.73 17.73
CA GLY A 325 -16.93 11.44 17.32
C GLY A 325 -17.78 12.70 17.07
N GLN A 326 -17.16 13.88 17.08
CA GLN A 326 -17.87 15.17 16.97
C GLN A 326 -17.42 16.01 15.77
N GLN A 327 -16.32 15.66 15.11
CA GLN A 327 -15.73 16.42 14.02
C GLN A 327 -16.71 16.59 12.86
N THR A 328 -16.82 17.81 12.35
CA THR A 328 -17.49 18.10 11.09
C THR A 328 -16.47 18.13 9.95
N LYS A 329 -16.80 17.50 8.82
CA LYS A 329 -15.94 17.41 7.63
C LYS A 329 -16.55 18.20 6.47
N THR A 330 -15.77 19.04 5.79
CA THR A 330 -16.18 19.78 4.60
C THR A 330 -15.27 19.49 3.42
N VAL A 331 -15.82 19.53 2.20
CA VAL A 331 -15.03 19.37 0.97
C VAL A 331 -14.17 20.62 0.78
N LYS A 332 -12.86 20.42 0.61
CA LYS A 332 -11.92 21.50 0.32
C LYS A 332 -12.26 22.20 -1.00
N ALA A 333 -12.00 23.50 -1.08
CA ALA A 333 -12.34 24.29 -2.27
C ALA A 333 -11.64 23.77 -3.53
N GLU A 334 -10.38 23.35 -3.40
CA GLU A 334 -9.56 22.74 -4.44
C GLU A 334 -10.08 21.37 -4.89
N ALA A 335 -10.77 20.63 -4.02
CA ALA A 335 -11.31 19.30 -4.33
C ALA A 335 -12.71 19.34 -4.97
N ALA A 336 -13.30 20.52 -5.16
CA ALA A 336 -14.69 20.67 -5.59
C ALA A 336 -15.03 20.07 -6.98
N ASN A 337 -14.01 19.87 -7.84
CA ASN A 337 -14.19 19.32 -9.19
C ASN A 337 -13.53 17.95 -9.41
N VAL A 338 -13.08 17.30 -8.33
CA VAL A 338 -12.46 15.96 -8.41
C VAL A 338 -13.50 14.95 -8.86
N LYS A 339 -13.11 14.00 -9.71
CA LYS A 339 -14.00 12.93 -10.19
C LYS A 339 -14.32 11.96 -9.07
N ASN A 340 -15.50 11.37 -9.15
CA ASN A 340 -15.98 10.32 -8.25
C ASN A 340 -15.99 10.70 -6.76
N LEU A 341 -16.01 11.99 -6.42
CA LEU A 341 -15.96 12.46 -5.03
C LEU A 341 -17.05 11.84 -4.13
N ASP A 342 -18.22 11.54 -4.70
CA ASP A 342 -19.33 10.86 -4.03
C ASP A 342 -19.09 9.36 -3.75
N GLN A 343 -18.01 8.81 -4.29
CA GLN A 343 -17.54 7.42 -4.10
C GLN A 343 -16.25 7.36 -3.28
N ALA A 344 -15.80 8.48 -2.69
CA ALA A 344 -14.67 8.49 -1.77
C ALA A 344 -14.90 7.48 -0.62
N GLY A 345 -13.86 6.70 -0.32
CA GLY A 345 -13.89 5.72 0.77
C GLY A 345 -13.90 6.37 2.15
N GLU A 346 -14.03 5.53 3.19
CA GLU A 346 -13.83 5.98 4.56
C GLU A 346 -12.35 6.29 4.83
N VAL A 347 -12.10 7.27 5.69
CA VAL A 347 -10.76 7.50 6.26
C VAL A 347 -10.54 6.51 7.39
N LYS A 348 -9.60 5.58 7.23
CA LYS A 348 -9.50 4.46 8.16
C LYS A 348 -8.14 3.77 8.19
N ILE A 349 -7.76 3.31 9.38
CA ILE A 349 -6.76 2.25 9.55
C ILE A 349 -7.48 0.94 9.90
N VAL A 350 -7.23 -0.13 9.14
CA VAL A 350 -7.78 -1.47 9.37
C VAL A 350 -6.64 -2.47 9.46
N ILE A 351 -6.59 -3.22 10.56
CA ILE A 351 -5.61 -4.29 10.79
C ILE A 351 -6.35 -5.61 11.03
N ASP A 352 -6.42 -6.45 10.00
CA ASP A 352 -7.05 -7.77 10.07
C ASP A 352 -6.09 -8.86 10.53
N GLY A 353 -4.78 -8.66 10.33
CA GLY A 353 -3.77 -9.68 10.57
C GLY A 353 -2.34 -9.16 10.51
N GLY A 354 -1.39 -10.10 10.49
CA GLY A 354 0.04 -9.78 10.40
C GLY A 354 0.66 -9.25 11.70
N THR A 355 1.86 -8.67 11.56
CA THR A 355 2.56 -7.96 12.63
C THR A 355 2.77 -6.51 12.23
N LEU A 356 2.44 -5.57 13.11
CA LEU A 356 2.77 -4.16 13.00
C LEU A 356 3.58 -3.74 14.23
N THR A 357 4.75 -3.15 14.02
CA THR A 357 5.56 -2.54 15.07
C THR A 357 5.89 -1.10 14.71
N VAL A 358 5.45 -0.17 15.55
CA VAL A 358 5.65 1.27 15.35
C VAL A 358 6.55 1.82 16.45
N ASP A 359 7.52 2.64 16.04
CA ASP A 359 8.38 3.47 16.87
C ASP A 359 8.37 4.89 16.30
N ALA A 360 7.31 5.65 16.63
CA ALA A 360 7.00 6.98 16.12
C ALA A 360 7.27 8.06 17.18
N GLU A 361 7.75 9.24 16.79
CA GLU A 361 7.84 10.40 17.69
C GLU A 361 6.52 11.19 17.72
N GLY A 362 5.74 11.14 16.64
CA GLY A 362 4.32 11.50 16.54
C GLY A 362 3.41 10.40 17.07
N ASP A 363 2.15 10.41 16.64
CA ASP A 363 1.18 9.40 17.02
C ASP A 363 1.58 8.01 16.50
N GLY A 364 1.25 6.98 17.26
CA GLY A 364 1.51 5.61 16.83
C GLY A 364 0.66 5.23 15.62
N LEU A 365 -0.65 5.35 15.81
CA LEU A 365 -1.68 5.16 14.80
C LEU A 365 -2.58 6.40 14.88
N ASP A 366 -2.53 7.25 13.86
CA ASP A 366 -3.41 8.42 13.72
C ASP A 366 -4.42 8.19 12.60
N ALA A 367 -5.67 8.53 12.86
CA ALA A 367 -6.69 8.59 11.84
C ALA A 367 -7.59 9.81 12.05
N ASN A 368 -7.67 10.66 11.03
CA ASN A 368 -8.75 11.63 10.85
C ASN A 368 -10.12 10.97 10.53
N GLY A 369 -10.28 9.71 10.94
CA GLY A 369 -11.41 8.84 10.76
C GLY A 369 -11.40 7.73 11.80
N SER A 370 -11.52 6.48 11.39
CA SER A 370 -11.62 5.35 12.33
C SER A 370 -10.37 4.48 12.36
N ILE A 371 -10.16 3.78 13.48
CA ILE A 371 -9.17 2.71 13.61
C ILE A 371 -9.90 1.42 14.00
N GLU A 372 -9.62 0.33 13.27
CA GLU A 372 -10.19 -0.99 13.55
C GLU A 372 -9.10 -2.07 13.56
N ILE A 373 -8.95 -2.73 14.71
CA ILE A 373 -8.02 -3.85 14.89
C ILE A 373 -8.84 -5.13 15.06
N ASN A 374 -8.84 -5.95 14.01
CA ASN A 374 -9.57 -7.22 13.93
C ASN A 374 -8.70 -8.43 14.26
N GLY A 375 -7.38 -8.32 14.10
CA GLY A 375 -6.45 -9.42 14.33
C GLY A 375 -4.99 -8.98 14.36
N GLY A 376 -4.09 -9.95 14.22
CA GLY A 376 -2.64 -9.72 14.18
C GLY A 376 -2.01 -9.40 15.53
N THR A 377 -0.77 -8.92 15.48
CA THR A 377 -0.02 -8.37 16.62
C THR A 377 0.36 -6.93 16.32
N VAL A 378 -0.13 -6.00 17.13
CA VAL A 378 0.11 -4.56 16.96
C VAL A 378 0.88 -4.05 18.17
N VAL A 379 2.09 -3.56 17.92
CA VAL A 379 2.98 -3.00 18.92
C VAL A 379 3.20 -1.53 18.58
N VAL A 380 2.93 -0.66 19.54
CA VAL A 380 3.25 0.76 19.43
C VAL A 380 4.14 1.11 20.62
N ASN A 381 5.37 1.49 20.32
CA ASN A 381 6.24 2.14 21.29
C ASN A 381 5.93 3.63 21.21
N GLY A 382 4.95 4.05 22.01
CA GLY A 382 4.29 5.32 21.84
C GLY A 382 5.19 6.52 22.03
N PRO A 383 4.69 7.68 21.57
CA PRO A 383 5.44 8.91 21.59
C PRO A 383 5.83 9.30 23.00
N THR A 384 6.93 10.03 23.10
CA THR A 384 7.40 10.60 24.36
C THR A 384 6.93 12.04 24.58
N SER A 385 6.31 12.66 23.55
CA SER A 385 5.70 13.99 23.59
C SER A 385 4.26 13.91 24.11
N GLY A 386 3.89 14.83 24.99
CA GLY A 386 2.54 14.90 25.59
C GLY A 386 1.42 15.38 24.65
N ALA A 387 1.77 15.87 23.46
CA ALA A 387 0.78 16.25 22.44
C ALA A 387 0.29 15.06 21.60
N ASN A 388 0.91 13.89 21.77
CA ASN A 388 0.74 12.72 20.90
C ASN A 388 0.34 11.49 21.75
N ALA A 389 -0.18 10.45 21.12
CA ALA A 389 -0.65 9.20 21.70
C ALA A 389 -0.27 7.96 20.85
N ALA A 390 -0.26 6.79 21.47
CA ALA A 390 -0.09 5.52 20.77
C ALA A 390 -1.26 5.18 19.83
N LEU A 391 -2.42 5.78 20.09
CA LEU A 391 -3.67 5.60 19.35
C LEU A 391 -4.38 6.96 19.31
N ASP A 392 -4.53 7.54 18.13
CA ASP A 392 -5.34 8.73 17.86
C ASP A 392 -6.37 8.44 16.76
N TYR A 393 -7.62 8.85 16.98
CA TYR A 393 -8.69 8.72 16.01
C TYR A 393 -9.79 9.75 16.23
N ASP A 394 -10.29 10.30 15.13
CA ASP A 394 -11.42 11.22 15.14
C ASP A 394 -12.74 10.51 15.39
N ASP A 395 -13.05 9.42 14.68
CA ASP A 395 -14.40 8.85 14.65
C ASP A 395 -14.57 7.68 15.65
N ASN A 396 -14.04 6.50 15.35
CA ASN A 396 -14.21 5.30 16.18
C ASN A 396 -12.92 4.48 16.27
N GLY A 397 -12.59 4.03 17.48
CA GLY A 397 -11.56 3.03 17.73
C GLY A 397 -12.19 1.70 18.12
N LYS A 398 -12.01 0.65 17.32
CA LYS A 398 -12.57 -0.68 17.59
C LYS A 398 -11.48 -1.74 17.75
N LEU A 399 -11.60 -2.53 18.80
CA LEU A 399 -10.78 -3.70 19.04
C LEU A 399 -11.62 -4.98 19.02
N ASN A 400 -11.50 -5.75 17.95
CA ASN A 400 -12.27 -6.97 17.72
C ASN A 400 -11.46 -8.25 17.91
N GLY A 401 -10.13 -8.18 17.80
CA GLY A 401 -9.26 -9.35 17.94
C GLY A 401 -7.77 -8.98 17.90
N GLY A 402 -6.91 -10.00 17.98
CA GLY A 402 -5.45 -9.83 17.94
C GLY A 402 -4.79 -9.59 19.29
N THR A 403 -3.50 -9.28 19.25
CA THR A 403 -2.68 -8.89 20.41
C THR A 403 -2.27 -7.43 20.23
N VAL A 404 -2.58 -6.59 21.21
CA VAL A 404 -2.26 -5.15 21.22
C VAL A 404 -1.34 -4.87 22.39
N LEU A 405 -0.21 -4.21 22.12
CA LEU A 405 0.84 -3.92 23.09
C LEU A 405 1.30 -2.48 22.91
N PHE A 406 0.63 -1.54 23.58
CA PHE A 406 0.95 -0.12 23.51
C PHE A 406 1.57 0.35 24.82
N VAL A 407 2.64 1.13 24.69
CA VAL A 407 3.18 1.97 25.76
C VAL A 407 3.01 3.42 25.34
N ASP A 408 2.70 4.31 26.27
CA ASP A 408 2.25 5.68 25.98
C ASP A 408 2.78 6.68 27.03
N ASN A 409 2.90 7.96 26.68
CA ASN A 409 3.35 9.02 27.59
C ASN A 409 2.32 9.35 28.69
N GLY A 410 1.04 9.01 28.52
CA GLY A 410 -0.01 9.16 29.52
C GLY A 410 -0.80 10.47 29.51
N GLU A 411 -0.53 11.38 28.57
CA GLU A 411 -1.21 12.69 28.52
C GLU A 411 -2.45 12.66 27.62
N MET A 412 -2.28 12.28 26.34
CA MET A 412 -3.36 12.19 25.35
C MET A 412 -3.86 10.75 25.14
N THR A 413 -3.63 9.86 26.11
CA THR A 413 -3.92 8.44 25.95
C THR A 413 -5.39 8.18 25.60
N MET A 414 -5.62 7.55 24.46
CA MET A 414 -6.91 7.01 24.09
C MET A 414 -6.95 5.48 24.23
N GLY A 415 -8.17 4.98 24.38
CA GLY A 415 -8.47 3.55 24.31
C GLY A 415 -9.58 3.28 23.31
N PHE A 416 -10.08 2.06 23.29
CA PHE A 416 -11.12 1.66 22.33
C PHE A 416 -12.55 1.92 22.85
N GLY A 417 -13.48 2.04 21.91
CA GLY A 417 -14.90 2.26 22.13
C GLY A 417 -15.65 1.02 22.60
N SER A 418 -16.82 1.22 23.23
CA SER A 418 -17.62 0.17 23.88
C SER A 418 -18.22 -0.88 22.93
N ASP A 419 -18.22 -0.60 21.63
CA ASP A 419 -18.65 -1.54 20.58
C ASP A 419 -17.55 -2.53 20.17
N SER A 420 -16.38 -2.46 20.81
CA SER A 420 -15.29 -3.44 20.70
C SER A 420 -15.71 -4.84 21.17
N SER A 421 -15.23 -5.87 20.48
CA SER A 421 -15.51 -7.27 20.82
C SER A 421 -14.50 -7.89 21.79
N GLN A 422 -13.28 -7.34 21.88
CA GLN A 422 -12.21 -7.84 22.73
C GLN A 422 -11.87 -6.82 23.84
N ALA A 423 -11.61 -7.33 25.05
CA ALA A 423 -11.29 -6.51 26.20
C ALA A 423 -9.79 -6.15 26.23
N PHE A 424 -9.47 -5.02 26.84
CA PHE A 424 -8.11 -4.54 27.05
C PHE A 424 -7.91 -4.06 28.49
N LEU A 425 -6.65 -4.03 28.89
CA LEU A 425 -6.17 -3.42 30.12
C LEU A 425 -5.63 -2.04 29.77
N MET A 426 -5.96 -1.04 30.57
CA MET A 426 -5.35 0.27 30.52
C MET A 426 -4.91 0.65 31.93
N ALA A 427 -3.66 1.07 32.11
CA ALA A 427 -3.13 1.40 33.42
C ALA A 427 -1.96 2.38 33.38
N SER A 428 -1.96 3.32 34.32
CA SER A 428 -0.79 4.15 34.59
C SER A 428 0.28 3.33 35.31
N VAL A 429 1.40 3.09 34.62
CA VAL A 429 2.59 2.43 35.14
C VAL A 429 3.80 2.92 34.35
N GLN A 430 4.82 3.37 35.07
CA GLN A 430 5.99 3.98 34.45
C GLN A 430 7.10 2.97 34.17
N GLY A 431 7.73 3.13 33.01
CA GLY A 431 8.90 2.39 32.59
C GLY A 431 9.82 3.23 31.71
N THR A 432 11.07 2.80 31.58
CA THR A 432 12.06 3.43 30.69
C THR A 432 12.31 2.54 29.49
N ALA A 433 12.94 3.09 28.45
CA ALA A 433 13.45 2.31 27.33
C ALA A 433 14.22 1.07 27.80
N GLY A 434 13.95 -0.07 27.18
CA GLY A 434 14.53 -1.37 27.50
C GLY A 434 13.86 -2.14 28.64
N THR A 435 12.93 -1.53 29.38
CA THR A 435 12.14 -2.25 30.39
C THR A 435 11.10 -3.17 29.74
N THR A 436 10.80 -4.28 30.42
CA THR A 436 9.77 -5.22 29.99
C THR A 436 8.50 -4.98 30.78
N VAL A 437 7.41 -4.76 30.05
CA VAL A 437 6.05 -4.88 30.56
C VAL A 437 5.65 -6.35 30.52
N GLU A 438 5.22 -6.88 31.65
CA GLU A 438 4.73 -8.24 31.80
C GLU A 438 3.32 -8.22 32.41
N VAL A 439 2.34 -8.81 31.74
CA VAL A 439 0.99 -8.98 32.27
C VAL A 439 0.81 -10.41 32.75
N VAL A 440 0.41 -10.57 34.02
CA VAL A 440 0.13 -11.88 34.61
C VAL A 440 -1.31 -11.99 35.11
N ASP A 441 -1.90 -13.17 34.95
CA ASP A 441 -3.22 -13.52 35.48
C ASP A 441 -3.17 -13.84 36.98
N SER A 442 -4.33 -14.19 37.57
CA SER A 442 -4.44 -14.55 38.98
C SER A 442 -3.70 -15.84 39.38
N SER A 443 -3.34 -16.69 38.42
CA SER A 443 -2.54 -17.90 38.64
C SER A 443 -1.03 -17.63 38.60
N GLY A 444 -0.63 -16.43 38.15
CA GLY A 444 0.76 -16.04 37.92
C GLY A 444 1.28 -16.38 36.52
N LYS A 445 0.41 -16.80 35.59
CA LYS A 445 0.79 -17.05 34.19
C LYS A 445 0.91 -15.73 33.43
N THR A 446 1.98 -15.57 32.66
CA THR A 446 2.16 -14.44 31.74
C THR A 446 1.25 -14.57 30.53
N VAL A 447 0.43 -13.56 30.27
CA VAL A 447 -0.60 -13.53 29.21
C VAL A 447 -0.28 -12.54 28.08
N ALA A 448 0.67 -11.62 28.32
CA ALA A 448 1.20 -10.67 27.36
C ALA A 448 2.54 -10.11 27.86
N SER A 449 3.46 -9.78 26.95
CA SER A 449 4.71 -9.10 27.30
C SER A 449 5.22 -8.23 26.16
N LEU A 450 5.78 -7.07 26.51
CA LEU A 450 6.40 -6.12 25.58
C LEU A 450 7.72 -5.62 26.18
N LYS A 451 8.79 -5.62 25.39
CA LYS A 451 10.02 -4.89 25.73
C LYS A 451 9.94 -3.51 25.07
N ALA A 452 9.72 -2.46 25.87
CA ALA A 452 9.55 -1.12 25.37
C ALA A 452 10.85 -0.57 24.76
N SER A 453 10.77 0.09 23.60
CA SER A 453 11.90 0.85 23.03
C SER A 453 11.99 2.28 23.59
N LYS A 454 10.88 2.80 24.12
CA LYS A 454 10.73 4.16 24.65
C LYS A 454 10.37 4.19 26.14
N ALA A 455 10.54 5.36 26.75
CA ALA A 455 10.00 5.62 28.08
C ALA A 455 8.49 5.84 27.99
N PHE A 456 7.75 5.47 29.03
CA PHE A 456 6.28 5.53 29.05
C PHE A 456 5.76 5.71 30.47
N SER A 457 4.52 6.17 30.58
CA SER A 457 3.79 6.30 31.86
C SER A 457 2.46 5.56 31.89
N THR A 458 1.95 5.14 30.72
CA THR A 458 0.73 4.35 30.57
C THR A 458 0.96 3.17 29.65
N VAL A 459 0.18 2.11 29.85
CA VAL A 459 0.12 0.96 28.93
C VAL A 459 -1.33 0.67 28.54
N LEU A 460 -1.52 0.23 27.30
CA LEU A 460 -2.75 -0.39 26.82
C LEU A 460 -2.42 -1.77 26.24
N ILE A 461 -2.99 -2.82 26.82
CA ILE A 461 -2.63 -4.20 26.50
C ILE A 461 -3.88 -5.05 26.29
N SER A 462 -3.93 -5.78 25.19
CA SER A 462 -4.96 -6.77 24.92
C SER A 462 -4.37 -8.04 24.31
N SER A 463 -4.99 -9.18 24.60
CA SER A 463 -4.73 -10.45 23.95
C SER A 463 -5.94 -11.35 24.12
N ALA A 464 -5.99 -12.44 23.36
CA ALA A 464 -7.05 -13.44 23.48
C ALA A 464 -7.15 -14.06 24.90
N GLU A 465 -6.11 -13.94 25.73
CA GLU A 465 -6.10 -14.43 27.11
C GLU A 465 -6.64 -13.40 28.13
N ILE A 466 -6.82 -12.14 27.73
CA ILE A 466 -7.39 -11.07 28.57
C ILE A 466 -8.91 -11.08 28.44
N LYS A 467 -9.62 -11.32 29.56
CA LYS A 467 -11.08 -11.50 29.60
C LYS A 467 -11.76 -10.37 30.35
N GLU A 468 -12.83 -9.85 29.78
CA GLU A 468 -13.64 -8.77 30.35
C GLU A 468 -14.03 -9.06 31.82
N GLY A 469 -13.82 -8.06 32.69
CA GLY A 469 -14.13 -8.15 34.12
C GLY A 469 -13.10 -8.88 34.98
N GLU A 470 -12.13 -9.57 34.38
CA GLU A 470 -11.04 -10.20 35.11
C GLU A 470 -9.93 -9.18 35.46
N LYS A 471 -9.24 -9.44 36.57
CA LYS A 471 -8.15 -8.59 37.07
C LYS A 471 -6.80 -9.22 36.78
N TYR A 472 -5.88 -8.39 36.29
CA TYR A 472 -4.53 -8.78 35.94
C TYR A 472 -3.52 -7.90 36.68
N THR A 473 -2.32 -8.43 36.89
CA THR A 473 -1.18 -7.67 37.43
C THR A 473 -0.25 -7.31 36.29
N ILE A 474 0.04 -6.02 36.14
CA ILE A 474 0.99 -5.48 35.16
C ILE A 474 2.27 -5.16 35.92
N LYS A 475 3.38 -5.80 35.54
CA LYS A 475 4.71 -5.59 36.13
C LYS A 475 5.61 -4.85 35.15
N VAL A 476 6.34 -3.86 35.63
CA VAL A 476 7.32 -3.07 34.87
C VAL A 476 8.56 -2.87 35.73
N GLY A 477 9.59 -3.68 35.51
CA GLY A 477 10.78 -3.67 36.37
C GLY A 477 10.41 -3.94 37.85
N SER A 478 10.71 -3.00 38.74
CA SER A 478 10.31 -3.07 40.16
C SER A 478 8.90 -2.56 40.45
N ASN A 479 8.24 -1.94 39.48
CA ASN A 479 6.90 -1.40 39.62
C ASN A 479 5.86 -2.47 39.30
N SER A 480 4.69 -2.38 39.93
CA SER A 480 3.53 -3.18 39.54
C SER A 480 2.24 -2.44 39.83
N THR A 481 1.21 -2.74 39.04
CA THR A 481 -0.16 -2.27 39.24
C THR A 481 -1.14 -3.37 38.87
N THR A 482 -2.42 -3.18 39.20
CA THR A 482 -3.49 -4.08 38.77
C THR A 482 -4.50 -3.33 37.93
N ALA A 483 -4.97 -3.96 36.86
CA ALA A 483 -6.04 -3.44 36.02
C ALA A 483 -7.13 -4.48 35.84
N THR A 484 -8.37 -4.02 35.66
CA THR A 484 -9.51 -4.87 35.30
C THR A 484 -9.76 -4.70 33.81
N ALA A 485 -9.88 -5.80 33.08
CA ALA A 485 -10.09 -5.72 31.65
C ALA A 485 -11.50 -5.19 31.31
N SER A 486 -11.57 -4.29 30.34
CA SER A 486 -12.81 -3.65 29.87
C SER A 486 -12.81 -3.58 28.35
N LYS A 487 -14.00 -3.52 27.74
CA LYS A 487 -14.17 -3.23 26.30
C LYS A 487 -14.25 -1.74 26.00
N GLN A 488 -14.43 -0.92 27.03
CA GLN A 488 -14.49 0.53 26.92
C GLN A 488 -13.35 1.14 27.73
N ALA A 489 -12.70 2.15 27.17
CA ALA A 489 -11.76 2.97 27.92
C ALA A 489 -12.44 3.52 29.17
N ALA A 490 -11.86 3.28 30.34
CA ALA A 490 -12.23 4.05 31.51
C ALA A 490 -11.79 5.49 31.27
N ASN A 491 -12.62 6.49 31.60
CA ASN A 491 -12.15 7.86 31.69
C ASN A 491 -11.02 7.91 32.73
N THR A 492 -9.77 7.78 32.30
CA THR A 492 -8.60 8.05 33.13
C THR A 492 -8.38 9.56 33.16
N GLY A 493 -9.41 10.29 33.58
CA GLY A 493 -9.31 11.71 33.87
C GLY A 493 -8.60 11.88 35.20
N GLY A 494 -7.41 12.48 35.16
CA GLY A 494 -6.88 13.29 36.26
C GLY A 494 -7.51 14.67 36.25
#